data_AF-A0A7J2NLD3-F1
#
_entry.id   AF-A0A7J2NLD3-F1
#
_cell.length_a   1.000
_cell.length_b   1.000
_cell.length_c   1.000
_cell.angle_alpha   90.00
_cell.angle_beta   90.00
_cell.angle_gamma   90.00
#
_symmetry.space_group_name_H-M   'P 1'
#
loop_
_entity.id
_entity.type
_entity.pdbx_description
1 polymer ?
#
loop_
_entity_poly.entity_id
_entity_poly.type
_entity_poly.pdbx_seq_one_letter_code
_entity_poly.pdbx_strand_id
1 'polypeptide(L)' 'MKICRRKSKKRYLGEKNVYAYEQLSVNIPAKFHEVVEPFLGKDLDMNVKAEGKSKLVIVLEPQENVSSGRK' A
#
# COMPACT_ATOMS: atom_id res chain seq x y z
N MET A 1 -17.09 -4.01 -2.09
CA MET A 1 -15.64 -3.87 -1.84
C MET A 1 -15.19 -5.05 -0.99
N LYS A 2 -14.04 -5.65 -1.24
CA LYS A 2 -13.49 -6.77 -0.45
C LYS A 2 -11.98 -6.57 -0.30
N ILE A 3 -11.43 -6.89 0.87
CA ILE A 3 -9.98 -7.02 1.02
C ILE A 3 -9.61 -8.37 0.40
N CYS A 4 -8.79 -8.32 -0.64
CA CYS A 4 -8.31 -9.50 -1.33
C CYS A 4 -6.96 -9.92 -0.76
N ARG A 5 -6.71 -11.23 -0.71
CA ARG A 5 -5.40 -11.79 -0.42
C ARG A 5 -4.76 -12.29 -1.69
N ARG A 6 -3.55 -11.81 -1.98
CA ARG A 6 -2.74 -12.22 -3.12
C ARG A 6 -1.42 -12.77 -2.64
N LYS A 7 -0.94 -13.85 -3.25
CA LYS A 7 0.43 -14.35 -3.02
C LYS A 7 1.34 -13.65 -4.01
N SER A 8 2.16 -12.74 -3.52
CA SER A 8 3.21 -12.11 -4.31
C SER A 8 4.47 -12.98 -4.25
N LYS A 9 5.14 -13.14 -5.38
CA LYS A 9 6.38 -13.92 -5.50
C LYS A 9 7.47 -12.98 -5.97
N LYS A 10 8.55 -12.92 -5.21
CA LYS A 10 9.76 -12.20 -5.61
C LYS A 10 10.90 -13.18 -5.78
N ARG A 11 11.46 -13.18 -7.00
CA ARG A 11 12.66 -13.96 -7.34
C ARG A 11 13.86 -13.18 -6.83
N TYR A 12 14.73 -13.87 -6.11
CA TYR A 12 15.98 -13.31 -5.58
C TYR A 12 17.16 -14.16 -6.08
N LEU A 13 18.35 -13.55 -6.07
CA LEU A 13 19.61 -14.20 -6.46
C LEU A 13 19.54 -14.82 -7.86
N GLY A 14 19.11 -14.05 -8.87
CA GLY A 14 19.05 -14.52 -10.26
C GLY A 14 18.13 -15.73 -10.45
N GLU A 15 16.96 -15.72 -9.79
CA GLU A 15 15.93 -16.78 -9.84
C GLU A 15 16.22 -18.04 -9.01
N LYS A 16 17.36 -18.12 -8.33
CA LYS A 16 17.72 -19.27 -7.49
C LYS A 16 16.73 -19.53 -6.35
N ASN A 17 16.15 -18.46 -5.79
CA ASN A 17 15.17 -18.55 -4.70
C ASN A 17 13.91 -17.73 -5.01
N VAL A 18 12.74 -18.32 -4.73
CA VAL A 18 11.44 -17.63 -4.84
C VAL A 18 10.88 -17.42 -3.45
N TYR A 19 10.90 -16.17 -3.00
CA TYR A 19 10.22 -15.78 -1.77
C TYR A 19 8.77 -15.45 -2.10
N ALA A 20 7.84 -16.23 -1.55
CA ALA A 20 6.42 -15.94 -1.62
C ALA A 20 5.97 -15.29 -0.32
N TYR A 21 5.25 -14.17 -0.42
CA TYR A 21 4.61 -13.53 0.72
C TYR A 21 3.15 -13.21 0.40
N GLU A 22 2.32 -13.21 1.45
CA GLU A 22 0.93 -12.81 1.31
C GLU A 22 0.84 -11.29 1.37
N GLN A 23 0.09 -10.71 0.43
CA GLN A 23 -0.22 -9.30 0.39
C GLN A 23 -1.74 -9.14 0.44
N LEU A 24 -2.21 -8.23 1.28
CA LEU A 24 -3.61 -7.80 1.29
C LEU A 24 -3.75 -6.58 0.38
N SER A 25 -4.79 -6.56 -0.45
CA SER A 25 -5.07 -5.46 -1.36
C SER A 25 -6.55 -5.07 -1.34
N VAL A 26 -6.83 -3.78 -1.48
CA VAL A 26 -8.19 -3.27 -1.67
C VAL A 26 -8.26 -2.63 -3.05
N ASN A 27 -9.21 -3.09 -3.88
CA ASN A 27 -9.44 -2.47 -5.17
C ASN A 27 -10.27 -1.19 -4.95
N ILE A 28 -9.74 -0.06 -5.41
CA ILE A 28 -10.41 1.24 -5.36
C ILE A 28 -11.34 1.35 -6.58
N PRO A 29 -12.66 1.53 -6.39
CA PRO A 29 -13.59 1.72 -7.50
C PRO A 29 -13.28 2.95 -8.35
N ALA A 30 -13.58 2.88 -9.65
CA ALA A 30 -13.33 3.95 -10.63
C ALA A 30 -13.87 5.34 -10.20
N LYS A 31 -15.01 5.37 -9.49
CA LYS A 31 -15.61 6.61 -8.98
C LYS A 31 -14.74 7.41 -8.00
N PHE A 32 -13.65 6.83 -7.50
CA PHE A 32 -12.70 7.49 -6.61
C PHE A 32 -11.34 7.76 -7.28
N HIS A 33 -11.20 7.50 -8.59
CA HIS A 33 -9.93 7.71 -9.29
C HIS A 33 -9.48 9.17 -9.21
N GLU A 34 -10.36 10.14 -9.46
CA GLU A 34 -10.02 11.57 -9.37
C GLU A 34 -9.43 11.97 -8.02
N VAL A 35 -9.84 11.30 -6.94
CA VAL A 35 -9.35 11.57 -5.57
C VAL A 35 -7.99 10.92 -5.33
N VAL A 36 -7.74 9.74 -5.92
CA VAL A 36 -6.55 8.93 -5.67
C VAL A 36 -5.43 9.20 -6.67
N GLU A 37 -5.75 9.65 -7.87
CA GLU A 37 -4.80 10.00 -8.93
C GLU A 37 -3.70 10.95 -8.47
N PRO A 38 -3.98 12.03 -7.70
CA PRO A 38 -2.94 12.92 -7.18
C PRO A 38 -1.91 12.24 -6.25
N PHE A 39 -2.21 11.04 -5.75
CA PHE A 39 -1.35 10.27 -4.84
C PHE A 39 -0.63 9.11 -5.55
N LEU A 40 -0.88 8.88 -6.84
CA LEU A 40 -0.19 7.84 -7.61
C LEU A 40 1.31 8.12 -7.71
N GLY A 41 2.11 7.08 -7.46
CA GLY A 41 3.58 7.15 -7.57
C GLY A 41 4.27 7.94 -6.45
N LYS A 42 3.53 8.41 -5.45
CA LYS A 42 4.09 9.06 -4.27
C LYS A 42 4.34 8.05 -3.15
N ASP A 43 5.36 8.31 -2.35
CA ASP A 43 5.56 7.61 -1.09
C ASP A 43 4.51 8.10 -0.08
N LEU A 44 3.70 7.17 0.41
CA LEU A 44 2.62 7.44 1.35
C LEU A 44 2.87 6.63 2.62
N ASP A 45 2.73 7.27 3.78
CA ASP A 45 2.66 6.56 5.05
C ASP A 45 1.24 6.02 5.26
N MET A 46 1.14 4.82 5.82
CA MET A 46 -0.13 4.11 5.98
C MET A 46 -0.44 3.89 7.45
N ASN A 47 -1.53 4.51 7.92
CA ASN A 47 -2.07 4.28 9.26
C ASN A 47 -3.38 3.50 9.17
N VAL A 48 -3.45 2.37 9.87
CA VAL A 48 -4.63 1.50 9.87
C VAL A 48 -5.18 1.41 11.29
N LYS A 49 -6.44 1.83 11.45
CA LYS A 49 -7.16 1.79 12.72
C LYS A 49 -8.45 1.00 12.59
N ALA A 50 -8.73 0.15 13.58
CA ALA A 50 -10.03 -0.49 13.72
C ALA A 50 -10.88 0.35 14.68
N GLU A 51 -11.98 0.90 14.17
CA GLU A 51 -12.98 1.57 15.00
C GLU A 51 -14.05 0.55 15.41
N GLY A 52 -13.87 -0.03 16.59
CA GLY A 52 -14.74 -1.10 17.09
C GLY A 52 -14.60 -2.40 16.29
N LYS A 53 -15.69 -3.16 16.15
CA LYS A 53 -15.69 -4.49 15.50
C LYS A 53 -16.06 -4.46 14.00
N SER A 54 -16.58 -3.35 13.51
CA SER A 54 -17.24 -3.29 12.19
C SER A 54 -16.63 -2.29 11.22
N LYS A 55 -15.72 -1.41 11.67
CA LYS A 55 -15.16 -0.34 10.85
C LYS A 55 -13.64 -0.40 10.82
N LEU A 56 -13.10 -0.39 9.61
CA LEU A 56 -11.68 -0.27 9.33
C LEU A 56 -11.44 1.09 8.67
N VAL A 57 -10.53 1.88 9.23
CA VAL A 57 -10.11 3.17 8.69
C VAL A 57 -8.65 3.02 8.24
N ILE A 58 -8.42 3.24 6.95
CA ILE A 58 -7.08 3.29 6.35
C ILE A 58 -6.84 4.74 5.96
N VAL A 59 -5.84 5.36 6.57
CA VAL A 59 -5.41 6.72 6.25
C VAL A 59 -4.08 6.61 5.53
N LEU A 60 -3.99 7.27 4.37
CA LEU A 60 -2.78 7.38 3.56
C LEU A 60 -2.39 8.85 3.52
N GLU A 61 -1.21 9.17 4.05
CA GLU A 61 -0.70 10.53 4.09
C GLU A 61 0.60 10.60 3.29
N PRO A 62 0.84 11.66 2.49
CA PRO A 62 2.13 11.85 1.84
C PRO A 62 3.24 11.81 2.87
N GLN A 63 4.23 10.96 2.65
CA GLN A 63 5.41 10.96 3.50
C GLN A 63 6.12 12.30 3.30
N GLU A 64 6.34 13.06 4.37
CA GLU A 64 7.17 14.25 4.29
C GLU A 64 8.54 13.82 3.78
N ASN A 65 9.03 14.46 2.71
CA ASN A 65 10.36 14.20 2.16
C ASN A 65 11.40 14.50 3.24
N VAL A 66 11.80 13.48 3.99
CA VAL A 66 13.07 13.47 4.72
C VAL A 66 14.21 13.27 3.71
N SER A 67 14.30 14.19 2.73
CA SER A 67 15.57 14.42 2.06
C SER A 67 16.50 15.01 3.11
N SER A 68 17.13 14.14 3.91
CA SER A 68 18.30 14.49 4.69
C SER A 68 19.27 15.15 3.73
N GLY A 69 19.45 16.46 3.88
CA GLY A 69 20.46 17.21 3.14
C GLY A 69 21.79 16.49 3.35
N ARG A 70 22.36 15.94 2.27
CA ARG A 70 23.76 15.54 2.26
C ARG A 70 24.57 16.83 2.45
N LYS A 71 25.08 17.05 3.67
CA LYS A 71 26.20 17.95 3.89
C LYS A 71 27.47 17.32 3.33
#